data_AF-A0AAC9BFN4-F1
#
_entry.id   AF-A0AAC9BFN4-F1
#
_cell.length_a   1.000
_cell.length_b   1.000
_cell.length_c   1.000
_cell.angle_alpha   90.00
_cell.angle_beta   90.00
_cell.angle_gamma   90.00
#
_symmetry.space_group_name_H-M   'P 1'
#
loop_
_entity.id
_entity.type
_entity.pdbx_description
1 polymer ?
#
loop_
_entity_poly.entity_id
_entity_poly.type
_entity_poly.pdbx_seq_one_letter_code
_entity_poly.pdbx_strand_id
1 'polypeptide(L)' 'MLAWAMQLGYSVIPSSTKRENLASNLLAQTLRLTDDDMAQIAALERNGREVSPEGLAAQWD' A
#
# COMPACT_ATOMS: atom_id res chain seq x y z
N MET A 1 0.78 0.30 6.33
CA MET A 1 0.30 0.21 4.92
C MET A 1 0.93 -0.96 4.18
N LEU A 2 2.26 -1.14 4.15
CA LEU A 2 2.89 -2.27 3.42
C LEU A 2 2.35 -3.65 3.85
N ALA A 3 2.35 -3.96 5.14
CA ALA A 3 1.84 -5.23 5.66
C ALA A 3 0.37 -5.49 5.29
N TRP A 4 -0.46 -4.43 5.28
CA TRP A 4 -1.87 -4.51 4.87
C TRP A 4 -2.01 -4.91 3.39
N ALA A 5 -1.31 -4.23 2.49
CA ALA A 5 -1.36 -4.53 1.06
C ALA A 5 -0.76 -5.92 0.75
N MET A 6 0.32 -6.31 1.45
CA MET A 6 0.90 -7.65 1.35
C MET A 6 -0.08 -8.74 1.83
N GLN A 7 -0.80 -8.51 2.94
CA GLN A 7 -1.83 -9.44 3.44
C GLN A 7 -3.02 -9.61 2.49
N LEU A 8 -3.33 -8.60 1.69
CA LEU A 8 -4.34 -8.70 0.61
C LEU A 8 -3.83 -9.47 -0.63
N GLY A 9 -2.57 -9.91 -0.63
CA GLY A 9 -1.96 -10.66 -1.74
C GLY A 9 -1.35 -9.79 -2.84
N TYR A 10 -1.24 -8.46 -2.63
CA TYR A 10 -0.58 -7.60 -3.60
C TYR A 10 0.95 -7.74 -3.54
N SER A 11 1.57 -7.73 -4.71
CA SER A 11 3.01 -7.49 -4.83
C SER A 11 3.30 -6.00 -4.64
N VAL A 12 3.86 -5.64 -3.49
CA VAL A 12 4.13 -4.23 -3.11
C VAL A 12 5.56 -3.84 -3.46
N ILE A 13 5.75 -2.66 -4.07
CA ILE A 13 7.07 -2.11 -4.43
C ILE A 13 7.30 -0.80 -3.64
N PRO A 14 7.78 -0.87 -2.40
CA PRO A 14 8.06 0.33 -1.62
C PRO A 14 9.37 0.99 -2.09
N SER A 15 9.35 2.31 -2.30
CA SER A 15 10.54 3.08 -2.64
C SER A 15 11.06 3.87 -1.43
N SER A 16 12.38 3.88 -1.25
CA SER A 16 13.04 4.81 -0.33
C SER A 16 14.52 4.96 -0.67
N THR A 17 15.09 6.13 -0.41
CA THR A 17 16.54 6.37 -0.49
C THR A 17 17.21 6.35 0.88
N LYS A 18 16.43 6.30 1.97
CA LYS A 18 16.93 6.31 3.35
C LYS A 18 17.08 4.88 3.87
N ARG A 19 18.24 4.57 4.46
CA ARG A 19 18.58 3.21 4.91
C ARG A 19 17.63 2.70 5.99
N GLU A 20 17.24 3.56 6.91
CA GLU A 20 16.35 3.25 8.04
C GLU A 20 14.97 2.87 7.54
N ASN A 21 14.47 3.59 6.53
CA ASN A 21 13.19 3.30 5.90
C ASN A 21 13.23 1.99 5.10
N LEU A 22 14.33 1.72 4.38
CA LEU A 22 14.51 0.44 3.69
C LEU A 22 14.46 -0.74 4.66
N ALA A 23 15.16 -0.63 5.79
CA ALA A 23 15.13 -1.65 6.84
C ALA A 23 13.71 -1.81 7.41
N SER A 24 13.03 -0.71 7.73
CA SER A 24 11.64 -0.73 8.23
C SER A 24 10.65 -1.35 7.22
N ASN A 25 10.80 -1.03 5.93
CA ASN A 25 9.97 -1.61 4.87
C ASN A 25 10.13 -3.13 4.80
N LEU A 26 11.35 -3.65 4.98
CA LEU A 26 11.61 -5.10 5.00
C LEU A 26 10.94 -5.77 6.20
N LEU A 27 10.94 -5.12 7.37
CA LEU A 27 10.29 -5.62 8.59
C LEU A 27 8.76 -5.70 8.45
N ALA A 28 8.15 -4.97 7.52
CA ALA A 28 6.70 -5.07 7.29
C ALA A 28 6.23 -6.47 6.89
N GLN A 29 7.11 -7.33 6.37
CA GLN A 29 6.80 -8.73 6.02
C GLN A 29 6.48 -9.61 7.24
N THR A 30 6.96 -9.25 8.43
CA THR A 30 6.75 -10.03 9.66
C THR A 30 5.60 -9.51 10.51
N LEU A 31 5.07 -8.33 10.18
CA LEU A 31 3.93 -7.74 10.86
C LEU A 31 2.64 -8.42 10.38
N ARG A 32 1.89 -9.02 11.32
CA ARG A 32 0.54 -9.54 11.06
C ARG A 32 -0.48 -8.59 11.68
N LEU A 33 -1.32 -8.02 10.83
CA LEU A 33 -2.48 -7.22 11.22
C LEU A 33 -3.62 -8.14 11.62
N THR A 34 -4.36 -7.73 12.66
CA THR A 34 -5.60 -8.38 13.06
C THR A 34 -6.71 -8.13 12.03
N ASP A 35 -7.78 -8.91 12.07
CA ASP A 35 -8.92 -8.69 11.18
C ASP A 35 -9.57 -7.31 11.41
N ASP A 36 -9.59 -6.84 12.66
CA ASP A 36 -10.07 -5.50 13.01
C ASP A 36 -9.18 -4.40 12.41
N ASP A 37 -7.85 -4.54 12.48
CA ASP A 37 -6.92 -3.60 11.84
C ASP A 37 -7.13 -3.56 10.33
N MET A 38 -7.30 -4.74 9.71
CA MET A 38 -7.55 -4.86 8.26
C MET A 38 -8.83 -4.14 7.87
N ALA A 39 -9.91 -4.30 8.65
CA ALA A 39 -11.19 -3.65 8.42
C ALA A 39 -11.12 -2.13 8.60
N GLN A 40 -10.45 -1.65 9.65
CA GLN A 40 -10.28 -0.22 9.90
C GLN A 40 -9.50 0.47 8.76
N ILE A 41 -8.43 -0.16 8.26
CA ILE A 41 -7.66 0.40 7.15
C ILE A 41 -8.49 0.39 5.85
N ALA A 42 -9.25 -0.67 5.57
CA ALA A 42 -10.09 -0.75 4.38
C ALA A 42 -11.18 0.35 4.35
N ALA A 43 -11.69 0.76 5.52
CA ALA A 43 -12.67 1.84 5.64
C ALA A 43 -12.12 3.24 5.28
N LEU A 44 -10.80 3.39 5.11
CA LEU A 44 -10.18 4.67 4.70
C LEU A 44 -10.15 4.87 3.17
N GLU A 45 -10.61 3.90 2.37
CA GLU A 45 -10.64 4.01 0.91
C GLU A 45 -11.52 5.19 0.46
N ARG A 46 -11.01 5.96 -0.50
CA ARG A 46 -11.64 7.21 -0.97
C ARG A 46 -11.59 7.38 -2.49
N ASN A 47 -11.31 6.31 -3.23
CA ASN A 47 -11.06 6.29 -4.67
C ASN A 47 -9.95 7.26 -5.09
N GLY A 48 -8.92 7.39 -4.25
CA GLY A 48 -7.82 8.33 -4.45
C GLY A 48 -6.79 7.81 -5.46
N ARG A 49 -6.92 8.22 -6.73
CA ARG A 49 -5.93 7.91 -7.77
C ARG A 49 -4.84 8.98 -7.82
N GLU A 50 -3.63 8.63 -7.39
CA GLU A 50 -2.48 9.55 -7.38
C GLU A 50 -1.85 9.76 -8.76
N VAL A 51 -1.97 8.79 -9.67
CA VAL A 51 -1.36 8.82 -11.01
C VAL A 51 -2.46 8.71 -12.07
N SER A 52 -2.77 9.84 -12.71
CA SER A 52 -3.73 9.93 -13.82
C SER A 52 -3.26 10.93 -14.90
N PRO A 53 -2.18 10.61 -15.62
CA PRO A 53 -1.61 11.50 -16.63
C PRO A 53 -2.56 11.74 -17.80
N GLU A 54 -2.71 13.01 -18.20
CA GLU A 54 -3.48 13.39 -19.39
C GLU A 54 -2.89 12.75 -20.65
N GLY A 55 -3.75 12.24 -21.54
CA GLY A 55 -3.34 11.58 -22.78
C GLY A 55 -2.74 10.17 -22.63
N LEU A 56 -2.54 9.67 -21.40
CA LEU A 56 -2.04 8.32 -21.11
C LEU A 56 -2.98 7.51 -20.21
N ALA A 57 -3.75 8.18 -19.36
CA ALA A 57 -4.74 7.52 -18.51
C ALA A 57 -5.93 7.00 -19.34
N ALA A 58 -6.37 5.78 -19.04
CA ALA A 58 -7.63 5.25 -19.56
C ALA A 58 -8.83 6.02 -18.97
N GLN A 59 -10.00 5.88 -19.60
CA GLN A 59 -11.26 6.23 -18.94
C GLN A 59 -11.50 5.18 -17.84
N TRP A 60 -11.31 5.60 -16.61
CA TRP A 60 -11.67 4.84 -15.42
C TRP A 60 -13.15 5.13 -15.11
N ASP A 61 -13.85 4.15 -14.52
CA ASP A 61 -15.27 4.25 -14.16
C ASP A 61 -15.61 5.44 -13.26
#